data_AF-A0A9X1RVH6-F1
#
_entry.id   AF-A0A9X1RVH6-F1
#
_cell.length_a   1.000
_cell.length_b   1.000
_cell.length_c   1.000
_cell.angle_alpha   90.00
_cell.angle_beta   90.00
_cell.angle_gamma   90.00
#
_symmetry.space_group_name_H-M   'P 1'
#
loop_
_entity.id
_entity.type
_entity.pdbx_description
1 polymer ?
#
loop_
_entity_poly.entity_id
_entity_poly.type
_entity_poly.pdbx_seq_one_letter_code
_entity_poly.pdbx_strand_id
1 'polypeptide(L)' 'MGQLFSGMLGATSNAPAVVVPEHGDRRFHAEDWSSNSWYSLLKQSYLLNARMLEDLVERMLARLTGRVV' A
#
# COMPACT_ATOMS: atom_id res chain seq x y z
N MET A 1 -24.69 -1.99 12.91
CA MET A 1 -23.36 -2.43 12.43
C MET A 1 -22.70 -1.48 11.42
N GLY A 2 -23.44 -0.83 10.50
CA GLY A 2 -22.82 0.09 9.50
C GLY A 2 -22.17 1.36 10.06
N GLN A 3 -22.69 1.90 11.18
CA GLN A 3 -22.16 3.14 11.78
C GLN A 3 -20.81 2.97 12.48
N LEU A 4 -20.48 1.76 12.94
CA LEU A 4 -19.17 1.45 13.53
C LEU A 4 -18.08 1.38 12.44
N PHE A 5 -18.40 0.76 11.30
CA PHE A 5 -17.49 0.75 10.15
C PHE A 5 -17.26 2.15 9.60
N SER A 6 -18.31 2.97 9.48
CA SER A 6 -18.14 4.36 9.03
C SER A 6 -17.37 5.23 10.04
N GLY A 7 -17.51 5.00 11.35
CA GLY A 7 -16.71 5.68 12.38
C GLY A 7 -15.25 5.21 12.42
N MET A 8 -14.99 3.92 12.19
CA MET A 8 -13.64 3.35 12.13
C MET A 8 -12.89 3.69 10.84
N LEU A 9 -13.60 3.85 9.72
CA LEU A 9 -13.06 4.27 8.43
C LEU A 9 -13.04 5.79 8.25
N GLY A 10 -13.90 6.53 8.95
CA GLY A 10 -13.98 8.00 8.91
C GLY A 10 -13.10 8.69 9.95
N ALA A 11 -12.81 8.03 11.08
CA ALA A 11 -11.72 8.47 11.94
C ALA A 11 -10.43 8.37 11.12
N THR A 12 -9.70 9.48 11.02
CA THR A 12 -8.29 9.46 10.60
C THR A 12 -7.63 8.34 11.39
N SER A 13 -7.32 7.22 10.73
CA SER A 13 -6.60 6.15 11.39
C SER A 13 -5.22 6.73 11.69
N ASN A 14 -5.04 7.29 12.89
CA ASN A 14 -3.75 7.77 13.39
C ASN A 14 -2.82 6.57 13.70
N ALA A 15 -3.20 5.38 13.24
CA ALA A 15 -2.35 4.22 13.20
C ALA A 15 -1.18 4.49 12.24
N PRO A 16 0.05 4.14 12.65
CA PRO A 16 1.22 4.32 11.80
C PRO A 16 1.05 3.53 10.50
N ALA A 17 1.49 4.11 9.38
CA ALA A 17 1.54 3.41 8.10
C ALA A 17 2.42 2.17 8.23
N VAL A 18 1.93 1.03 7.76
CA VAL A 18 2.67 -0.25 7.78
C VAL A 18 3.73 -0.25 6.68
N VAL A 19 3.41 0.37 5.55
CA VAL A 19 4.33 0.57 4.42
C VAL A 19 4.27 2.02 3.95
N VAL A 20 5.43 2.59 3.60
CA VAL A 20 5.53 3.95 3.04
C VAL A 20 5.90 3.87 1.56
N PRO A 21 5.44 4.83 0.73
CA PRO A 21 5.91 4.93 -0.65
C PRO A 21 7.43 5.11 -0.70
N GLU A 22 8.04 4.61 -1.77
CA GLU A 22 9.45 4.86 -2.02
C GLU A 22 9.74 6.34 -2.28
N HIS A 23 10.99 6.73 -2.09
CA HIS A 23 11.42 8.10 -2.36
C HIS A 23 11.18 8.46 -3.83
N GLY A 24 10.43 9.53 -4.07
CA GLY A 24 10.08 9.99 -5.42
C GLY A 24 8.82 9.37 -6.01
N ASP A 25 8.09 8.51 -5.28
CA ASP A 25 6.82 7.96 -5.75
C ASP A 25 5.71 9.02 -5.82
N ARG A 26 5.33 9.39 -7.04
CA ARG A 26 4.33 10.43 -7.31
C ARG A 26 2.88 9.93 -7.33
N ARG A 27 2.63 8.63 -7.19
CA ARG A 27 1.28 8.03 -7.32
C ARG A 27 0.28 8.58 -6.30
N PHE A 28 0.75 9.06 -5.15
CA PHE A 28 -0.09 9.46 -4.02
C PHE A 28 -0.02 10.97 -3.70
N HIS A 29 0.32 11.81 -4.69
CA HIS A 29 0.50 13.26 -4.48
C HIS A 29 -0.79 14.08 -4.57
N ALA A 30 -1.86 13.55 -5.18
CA ALA A 30 -3.13 14.27 -5.25
C ALA A 30 -3.74 14.43 -3.85
N GLU A 31 -4.42 15.55 -3.61
CA GLU A 31 -4.97 15.94 -2.30
C GLU A 31 -5.90 14.88 -1.69
N ASP A 32 -6.70 14.20 -2.52
CA ASP A 32 -7.60 13.14 -2.07
C ASP A 32 -6.89 12.01 -1.32
N TRP A 33 -5.60 11.76 -1.61
CA TRP A 33 -4.81 10.74 -0.95
C TRP A 33 -4.40 11.08 0.49
N SER A 34 -4.58 12.33 0.93
CA SER A 34 -4.33 12.77 2.32
C SER A 34 -5.60 13.24 3.02
N SER A 35 -6.64 13.68 2.28
CA SER A 35 -7.89 14.18 2.83
C SER A 35 -8.94 13.10 3.11
N ASN A 36 -8.78 11.90 2.54
CA ASN A 36 -9.75 10.81 2.69
C ASN A 36 -9.15 9.58 3.40
N SER A 37 -9.67 9.26 4.58
CA SER A 37 -9.25 8.10 5.39
C SER A 37 -9.42 6.75 4.67
N TRP A 38 -10.40 6.62 3.76
CA TRP A 38 -10.54 5.42 2.92
C TRP A 38 -9.36 5.26 1.96
N TYR A 39 -8.82 6.37 1.46
CA TYR A 39 -7.71 6.36 0.51
C TYR A 39 -6.40 6.00 1.21
N SER A 40 -6.27 6.22 2.52
CA SER A 40 -5.17 5.69 3.33
C SER A 40 -5.16 4.16 3.34
N LEU A 41 -6.33 3.52 3.51
CA LEU A 41 -6.44 2.07 3.44
C LEU A 41 -6.10 1.56 2.03
N LEU A 42 -6.66 2.18 0.99
CA LEU A 42 -6.37 1.83 -0.39
C LEU A 42 -4.87 1.93 -0.72
N LYS A 43 -4.22 3.01 -0.27
CA LYS A 43 -2.77 3.23 -0.42
C LYS A 43 -1.96 2.12 0.23
N GLN A 44 -2.28 1.73 1.47
CA GLN A 44 -1.61 0.64 2.17
C GLN A 44 -1.79 -0.70 1.44
N SER A 45 -3.02 -1.05 1.05
CA SER A 45 -3.31 -2.29 0.32
C SER A 45 -2.58 -2.34 -1.03
N TYR A 46 -2.53 -1.24 -1.76
CA TYR A 46 -1.83 -1.15 -3.03
C TYR A 46 -0.33 -1.37 -2.86
N LEU A 47 0.33 -0.64 -1.95
CA LEU A 47 1.78 -0.72 -1.75
C LEU A 47 2.21 -2.12 -1.31
N LEU A 48 1.46 -2.74 -0.40
CA LEU A 48 1.76 -4.09 0.09
C LEU A 48 1.65 -5.13 -1.03
N ASN A 49 0.58 -5.06 -1.83
CA ASN A 49 0.36 -6.00 -2.91
C ASN A 49 1.35 -5.80 -4.07
N ALA A 50 1.69 -4.55 -4.40
CA ALA A 50 2.70 -4.25 -5.42
C ALA A 50 4.05 -4.87 -5.05
N ARG A 51 4.53 -4.64 -3.82
CA ARG A 51 5.78 -5.22 -3.33
C ARG A 51 5.75 -6.75 -3.31
N MET A 52 4.63 -7.34 -2.89
CA MET A 52 4.47 -8.80 -2.93
C MET A 52 4.60 -9.35 -4.36
N LEU A 53 3.99 -8.68 -5.35
CA LEU A 53 4.07 -9.10 -6.75
C LEU A 53 5.48 -8.91 -7.32
N GLU A 54 6.15 -7.82 -6.98
CA GLU A 54 7.55 -7.56 -7.34
C GLU A 54 8.46 -8.68 -6.80
N ASP A 55 8.36 -9.00 -5.51
CA ASP A 55 9.12 -10.07 -4.86
C ASP A 55 8.88 -11.44 -5.54
N LEU A 56 7.63 -11.72 -5.92
CA LEU A 56 7.27 -12.97 -6.62
C LEU A 56 7.92 -13.04 -8.00
N VAL A 57 7.86 -11.95 -8.76
CA VAL A 57 8.47 -11.87 -10.09
C VAL A 57 9.99 -12.00 -10.02
N GLU A 58 10.63 -11.31 -9.07
CA GLU A 58 12.07 -11.37 -8.86
C GLU A 58 12.52 -12.82 -8.55
N ARG A 59 11.82 -13.50 -7.64
CA ARG A 59 12.11 -14.91 -7.30
C ARG A 59 11.91 -15.85 -8.48
N MET A 60 10.86 -15.64 -9.27
CA MET A 60 10.63 -16.43 -10.49
C MET A 60 11.75 -16.22 -11.51
N LEU A 61 12.14 -14.96 -11.76
CA LEU A 61 13.20 -14.63 -12.71
C LEU A 61 14.54 -15.22 -12.27
N ALA A 62 14.87 -15.14 -10.99
CA ALA A 62 16.08 -15.71 -10.43
C ALA A 62 16.15 -17.23 -10.63
N ARG A 63 15.04 -17.93 -10.35
CA ARG A 63 14.92 -19.37 -10.58
C ARG A 63 15.09 -19.73 -12.06
N LEU A 64 14.54 -18.95 -12.98
CA LEU A 64 14.65 -19.19 -14.42
C LEU A 64 16.05 -18.88 -14.98
N THR A 65 16.75 -17.91 -14.41
CA THR A 65 18.06 -17.46 -14.89
C THR A 65 19.24 -18.09 -14.15
N GLY A 66 18.97 -18.93 -13.15
CA GLY A 66 20.00 -19.54 -12.30
C GLY A 66 20.75 -18.53 -11.42
N ARG A 67 20.22 -17.32 -11.26
CA ARG A 67 20.77 -16.30 -10.36
C ARG A 67 20.32 -16.59 -8.93
N VAL A 68 21.24 -16.56 -7.98
CA VAL A 68 20.91 -16.52 -6.55
C VAL A 68 20.63 -15.05 -6.22
N VAL A 69 19.40 -14.74 -5.80
CA VAL A 69 19.00 -13.40 -5.29
C VAL A 69 19.42 -13.27 -3.84
#